data_AF-A0A1Q7APK9-F1
#
_entry.id   AF-A0A1Q7APK9-F1
#
_cell.length_a   1.000
_cell.length_b   1.000
_cell.length_c   1.000
_cell.angle_alpha   90.00
_cell.angle_beta   90.00
_cell.angle_gamma   90.00
#
_symmetry.space_group_name_H-M   'P 1'
#
loop_
_entity.id
_entity.type
_entity.pdbx_description
1 polymer ?
#
loop_
_entity_poly.entity_id
_entity_poly.type
_entity_poly.pdbx_seq_one_letter_code
_entity_poly.pdbx_strand_id
1 'polypeptide(L)'
;MNLLHGYVTEAVGALSAGGVLVHGAWLDPKDPRDATILYSGGGQASSTVSALVWDEETGWRRGDFVDGAQGRRTVLTRIAYLGGGVLPRADELAHRAASPTAATARRYRSRTDLHDGLDDALRRR
;
A
#
# COMPACT_ATOMS: atom_id res chain seq x y z
N MET A 1 12.63 -15.93 -2.64
CA MET A 1 11.81 -15.50 -1.48
C MET A 1 11.19 -14.16 -1.84
N ASN A 2 9.86 -14.05 -1.85
CA ASN A 2 9.18 -12.80 -2.20
C ASN A 2 9.18 -11.86 -0.99
N LEU A 3 10.20 -11.01 -0.85
CA LEU A 3 10.43 -10.17 0.32
C LEU A 3 9.30 -9.15 0.57
N LEU A 4 8.57 -8.77 -0.50
CA LEU A 4 7.42 -7.88 -0.39
C LEU A 4 6.26 -8.51 0.39
N HIS A 5 6.15 -9.84 0.39
CA HIS A 5 5.09 -10.55 1.09
C HIS A 5 5.16 -10.34 2.61
N GLY A 6 6.36 -10.34 3.19
CA GLY A 6 6.55 -10.09 4.63
C GLY A 6 6.08 -8.69 5.00
N TYR A 7 6.54 -7.68 4.26
CA TYR A 7 6.14 -6.29 4.48
C TYR A 7 4.63 -6.07 4.34
N VAL A 8 3.98 -6.64 3.32
CA VAL A 8 2.52 -6.51 3.13
C VAL A 8 1.74 -7.23 4.23
N THR A 9 2.26 -8.36 4.74
CA THR A 9 1.67 -9.06 5.88
C THR A 9 1.71 -8.21 7.16
N GLU A 10 2.84 -7.55 7.43
CA GLU A 10 2.95 -6.58 8.54
C GLU A 10 1.96 -5.42 8.38
N ALA A 11 1.86 -4.86 7.18
CA ALA A 11 0.93 -3.77 6.88
C ALA A 11 -0.52 -4.17 7.14
N VAL A 12 -0.94 -5.35 6.68
CA VAL A 12 -2.27 -5.92 6.95
C VAL A 12 -2.50 -6.06 8.46
N GLY A 13 -1.52 -6.62 9.19
CA GLY A 13 -1.61 -6.77 10.64
C GLY A 13 -1.79 -5.45 11.37
N ALA A 14 -1.02 -4.42 11.01
CA ALA A 14 -1.11 -3.09 11.61
C ALA A 14 -2.45 -2.40 11.31
N LEU A 15 -2.96 -2.54 10.08
CA LEU A 15 -4.27 -2.01 9.70
C LEU A 15 -5.39 -2.68 10.51
N SER A 16 -5.39 -4.01 10.60
CA SER A 16 -6.37 -4.74 11.40
C SER A 16 -6.30 -4.40 12.88
N ALA A 17 -5.09 -4.24 13.45
CA ALA A 17 -4.92 -3.77 14.82
C ALA A 17 -5.45 -2.34 15.03
N GLY A 18 -5.44 -1.50 13.98
CA GLY A 18 -6.06 -0.18 13.95
C GLY A 18 -7.57 -0.17 13.74
N GLY A 19 -8.23 -1.33 13.70
CA GLY A 19 -9.69 -1.45 13.52
C GLY A 19 -10.16 -1.40 12.06
N VAL A 20 -9.26 -1.52 11.09
CA VAL A 20 -9.59 -1.59 9.66
C VAL A 20 -9.96 -3.03 9.29
N LEU A 21 -11.11 -3.21 8.64
CA LEU A 21 -11.55 -4.51 8.14
C LEU A 21 -10.91 -4.78 6.77
N VAL A 22 -9.87 -5.62 6.76
CA VAL A 22 -9.20 -6.03 5.51
C VAL A 22 -9.99 -7.16 4.84
N HIS A 23 -10.30 -6.98 3.56
CA HIS A 23 -11.04 -7.96 2.74
C HIS A 23 -10.13 -8.89 1.95
N GLY A 24 -8.93 -8.40 1.60
CA GLY A 24 -7.97 -9.18 0.84
C GLY A 24 -6.70 -8.38 0.58
N ALA A 25 -5.61 -9.09 0.30
CA ALA A 25 -4.36 -8.50 -0.13
C ALA A 25 -3.71 -9.38 -1.18
N TRP A 26 -3.10 -8.77 -2.20
CA TRP A 26 -2.33 -9.47 -3.22
C TRP A 26 -1.13 -8.66 -3.64
N LEU A 27 -0.16 -9.37 -4.23
CA LEU A 27 1.04 -8.81 -4.81
C LEU A 27 0.91 -8.88 -6.33
N ASP A 28 1.30 -7.82 -7.02
CA ASP A 28 1.57 -7.85 -8.45
C ASP A 28 3.05 -7.51 -8.67
N PRO A 29 3.94 -8.52 -8.75
CA PRO A 29 5.37 -8.30 -8.85
C PRO A 29 5.82 -7.80 -10.23
N LYS A 30 4.91 -7.35 -11.11
CA LYS A 30 5.24 -6.95 -12.47
C LYS A 30 5.63 -5.47 -12.56
N ASP A 31 6.83 -5.21 -13.04
CA ASP A 31 7.49 -3.89 -13.02
C ASP A 31 6.59 -2.69 -13.35
N PRO A 32 6.46 -1.68 -12.46
CA PRO A 32 7.02 -1.65 -11.09
C PRO A 32 6.33 -2.64 -10.16
N ARG A 33 7.08 -3.27 -9.24
CA ARG A 33 6.50 -4.13 -8.20
C ARG A 33 5.42 -3.37 -7.45
N ASP A 34 4.25 -3.97 -7.32
CA ASP A 34 3.12 -3.39 -6.61
C ASP A 34 2.44 -4.39 -5.67
N ALA A 35 1.67 -3.85 -4.73
CA ALA A 35 0.83 -4.62 -3.83
C ALA A 35 -0.48 -3.88 -3.57
N THR A 36 -1.56 -4.62 -3.36
CA THR A 36 -2.87 -4.06 -3.04
C THR A 36 -3.42 -4.68 -1.78
N ILE A 37 -4.03 -3.85 -0.92
CA ILE A 37 -4.81 -4.26 0.25
C ILE A 37 -6.21 -3.65 0.09
N LEU A 38 -7.23 -4.49 -0.04
CA LEU A 38 -8.63 -4.08 0.00
C LEU A 38 -9.12 -4.02 1.43
N TYR A 39 -9.86 -2.97 1.76
CA TYR A 39 -10.39 -2.79 3.10
C TYR A 39 -11.66 -1.94 3.13
N SER A 40 -12.34 -2.01 4.28
CA SER A 40 -13.38 -1.08 4.70
C SER A 40 -13.15 -0.68 6.15
N GLY A 41 -13.62 0.51 6.55
CA GLY A 41 -13.58 0.98 7.94
C GLY A 41 -13.16 2.44 8.11
N GLY A 42 -13.79 3.12 9.08
CA GLY A 42 -13.43 4.46 9.56
C GLY A 42 -14.36 5.61 9.15
N GLY A 43 -15.64 5.57 9.55
CA GLY A 43 -16.57 6.71 9.50
C GLY A 43 -17.76 6.55 8.54
N GLN A 44 -18.97 6.43 9.11
CA GLN A 44 -20.32 6.39 8.51
C GLN A 44 -20.50 5.65 7.16
N ALA A 45 -21.09 4.44 7.26
CA ALA A 45 -21.99 3.84 6.28
C ALA A 45 -21.63 3.95 4.78
N SER A 46 -20.34 3.94 4.45
CA SER A 46 -19.91 3.82 3.06
C SER A 46 -19.83 2.33 2.72
N SER A 47 -20.74 1.83 1.91
CA SER A 47 -20.64 0.51 1.27
C SER A 47 -19.50 0.45 0.22
N THR A 48 -18.70 1.51 0.10
CA THR A 48 -17.59 1.60 -0.84
C THR A 48 -16.38 0.87 -0.27
N VAL A 49 -15.88 -0.11 -1.01
CA VAL A 49 -14.59 -0.76 -0.72
C VAL A 49 -13.47 0.18 -1.14
N SER A 50 -12.54 0.44 -0.23
CA SER A 50 -11.32 1.20 -0.52
C SER A 50 -10.14 0.25 -0.72
N ALA A 51 -9.10 0.75 -1.39
CA ALA A 51 -7.84 0.04 -1.54
C ALA A 51 -6.65 0.91 -1.14
N LEU A 52 -5.69 0.29 -0.46
CA LEU A 52 -4.31 0.77 -0.39
C LEU A 52 -3.53 0.09 -1.49
N VAL A 53 -2.82 0.87 -2.30
CA VAL A 53 -1.91 0.36 -3.31
C VAL A 53 -0.52 0.89 -3.02
N TRP A 54 0.43 -0.02 -2.96
CA TRP A 54 1.85 0.26 -2.86
C TRP A 54 2.49 0.03 -4.23
N ASP A 55 3.40 0.90 -4.64
CA ASP A 55 4.42 0.53 -5.64
C ASP A 55 5.80 0.97 -5.18
N GLU A 56 6.82 0.33 -5.74
CA GLU A 56 8.18 0.57 -5.33
C GLU A 56 8.69 1.99 -5.63
N GLU A 57 8.06 2.76 -6.54
CA GLU A 57 8.56 4.07 -6.93
C GLU A 57 7.95 5.21 -6.11
N THR A 58 6.67 5.10 -5.77
CA THR A 58 5.88 6.17 -5.14
C THR A 58 5.34 5.81 -3.75
N GLY A 59 5.53 4.57 -3.32
CA GLY A 59 5.08 4.09 -2.02
C GLY A 59 3.56 3.90 -1.97
N TRP A 60 2.96 4.20 -0.83
CA TRP A 60 1.53 3.94 -0.58
C TRP A 60 0.62 5.09 -1.02
N ARG A 61 -0.46 4.70 -1.70
CA ARG A 61 -1.62 5.54 -2.01
C ARG A 61 -2.90 4.83 -1.60
N ARG A 62 -3.96 5.59 -1.37
CA ARG A 62 -5.32 5.09 -1.15
C ARG A 62 -6.28 5.62 -2.19
N GLY A 63 -7.42 4.96 -2.35
CA GLY A 63 -8.54 5.45 -3.14
C GLY A 63 -9.72 4.50 -3.06
N ASP A 64 -10.81 4.88 -3.73
CA ASP A 64 -11.94 3.97 -3.92
C ASP A 64 -11.55 2.91 -4.94
N PHE A 65 -11.82 1.65 -4.62
CA PHE A 65 -11.48 0.53 -5.49
C PHE A 65 -12.45 0.46 -6.67
N VAL A 66 -11.90 0.37 -7.89
CA VAL A 66 -12.69 0.26 -9.13
C VAL A 66 -12.55 -1.15 -9.74
N ASP A 67 -11.32 -1.61 -9.92
CA ASP A 67 -11.00 -2.94 -10.44
C ASP A 67 -9.60 -3.36 -10.00
N GLY A 68 -9.30 -4.65 -10.04
CA GLY A 68 -8.00 -5.19 -9.66
C GLY A 68 -8.12 -6.65 -9.23
N ALA A 69 -7.04 -7.40 -9.37
CA ALA A 69 -6.91 -8.76 -8.86
C ALA A 69 -5.42 -9.15 -8.84
N GLN A 70 -5.09 -10.31 -8.30
CA GLN A 70 -3.74 -10.85 -8.44
C GLN A 70 -3.35 -10.96 -9.92
N GLY A 71 -2.22 -10.35 -10.31
CA GLY A 71 -1.74 -10.28 -11.69
C GLY A 71 -2.50 -9.29 -12.59
N ARG A 72 -3.42 -8.51 -12.03
CA ARG A 72 -4.15 -7.44 -12.71
C ARG A 72 -4.07 -6.15 -11.89
N ARG A 73 -3.37 -5.18 -12.46
CA ARG A 73 -3.12 -3.87 -11.84
C ARG A 73 -4.40 -3.24 -11.27
N THR A 74 -4.29 -2.77 -10.04
CA THR A 74 -5.40 -2.12 -9.33
C THR A 74 -5.69 -0.74 -9.90
N VAL A 75 -6.96 -0.48 -10.15
CA VAL A 75 -7.52 0.79 -10.58
C VAL A 75 -8.22 1.44 -9.41
N LEU A 76 -7.82 2.68 -9.11
CA LEU A 76 -8.38 3.50 -8.05
C LEU A 76 -9.02 4.77 -8.62
N THR A 77 -10.02 5.29 -7.92
CA THR A 77 -10.46 6.68 -8.05
C THR A 77 -10.27 7.43 -6.73
N ARG A 78 -10.39 8.77 -6.76
CA ARG A 78 -10.13 9.66 -5.62
C ARG A 78 -8.78 9.39 -4.93
N ILE A 79 -7.74 9.24 -5.74
CA ILE A 79 -6.41 8.83 -5.28
C ILE A 79 -5.83 9.89 -4.32
N ALA A 80 -5.37 9.43 -3.16
CA ALA A 80 -4.61 10.22 -2.20
C ALA A 80 -3.31 9.49 -1.82
N TYR A 81 -2.17 10.14 -1.96
CA TYR A 81 -0.88 9.59 -1.54
C TYR A 81 -0.72 9.73 -0.03
N LEU A 82 -0.19 8.70 0.63
CA LEU A 82 0.00 8.72 2.09
C LEU A 82 1.32 9.36 2.52
N GLY A 83 2.30 9.41 1.61
CA GLY A 83 3.68 9.80 1.91
C GLY A 83 4.38 8.78 2.83
N GLY A 84 5.45 9.19 3.51
CA GLY A 84 6.22 8.31 4.40
C GLY A 84 7.31 7.49 3.69
N GLY A 85 7.59 7.77 2.42
CA GLY A 85 8.61 7.03 1.64
C GLY A 85 8.05 5.78 0.97
N VAL A 86 8.94 4.96 0.42
CA VAL A 86 8.58 3.70 -0.23
C VAL A 86 8.11 2.67 0.81
N LEU A 87 8.84 2.52 1.91
CA LEU A 87 8.58 1.49 2.93
C LEU A 87 8.41 2.12 4.33
N PRO A 88 7.34 2.90 4.57
CA PRO A 88 7.04 3.39 5.92
C PRO A 88 6.88 2.20 6.89
N ARG A 89 7.01 2.46 8.19
CA ARG A 89 6.71 1.43 9.20
C ARG A 89 5.22 1.07 9.17
N ALA A 90 4.87 -0.16 9.54
CA ALA A 90 3.50 -0.65 9.39
C ALA A 90 2.50 0.10 10.28
N ASP A 91 2.92 0.48 11.49
CA ASP A 91 2.18 1.34 12.42
C ASP A 91 1.99 2.76 11.86
N GLU A 92 3.04 3.34 11.28
CA GLU A 92 2.98 4.63 10.60
C GLU A 92 2.02 4.59 9.40
N LEU A 93 2.07 3.51 8.60
CA LEU A 93 1.16 3.29 7.49
C LEU A 93 -0.30 3.24 7.96
N ALA A 94 -0.59 2.47 9.00
CA ALA A 94 -1.94 2.37 9.54
C ALA A 94 -2.45 3.74 10.03
N HIS A 95 -1.61 4.50 10.72
CA HIS A 95 -1.95 5.87 11.15
C HIS A 95 -2.24 6.80 9.96
N ARG A 96 -1.40 6.78 8.92
CA ARG A 96 -1.59 7.59 7.71
C ARG A 96 -2.84 7.16 6.92
N ALA A 97 -3.11 5.85 6.83
CA ALA A 97 -4.27 5.31 6.14
C ALA A 97 -5.60 5.75 6.77
N ALA A 98 -5.61 5.95 8.09
CA ALA A 98 -6.77 6.47 8.83
C ALA A 98 -6.91 8.01 8.77
N SER A 99 -5.83 8.75 8.50
CA SER A 99 -5.86 10.21 8.44
C SER A 99 -6.45 10.73 7.12
N PRO A 100 -7.34 11.73 7.09
CA PRO A 100 -7.89 12.29 5.85
C PRO A 100 -6.83 13.04 5.01
N THR A 101 -5.66 13.33 5.56
CA THR A 101 -4.61 14.10 4.89
C THR A 101 -3.99 13.34 3.71
N ALA A 102 -3.87 14.03 2.57
CA ALA A 102 -3.09 13.56 1.43
C ALA A 102 -1.72 14.25 1.40
N ALA A 103 -0.69 13.48 1.09
CA ALA A 103 0.63 14.00 0.75
C ALA A 103 0.73 14.33 -0.74
N THR A 104 1.71 15.16 -1.11
CA THR A 104 2.07 15.41 -2.51
C THR A 104 2.59 14.13 -3.14
N ALA A 105 2.13 13.82 -4.36
CA ALA A 105 2.67 12.73 -5.16
C ALA A 105 4.18 12.91 -5.34
N ARG A 106 4.96 11.93 -4.90
CA ARG A 106 6.43 11.98 -4.96
C ARG A 106 6.97 10.64 -5.42
N ARG A 107 7.88 10.68 -6.39
CA ARG A 107 8.73 9.54 -6.73
C ARG A 107 9.92 9.52 -5.77
N TYR A 108 10.04 8.45 -5.01
CA TYR A 108 11.10 8.25 -4.03
C TYR A 108 12.32 7.53 -4.62
N ARG A 109 12.09 6.66 -5.61
CA ARG A 109 13.14 5.92 -6.30
C ARG A 109 12.77 5.64 -7.76
N SER A 110 13.75 5.14 -8.52
CA SER A 110 13.51 4.58 -9.86
C SER A 110 13.51 3.06 -9.78
N ARG A 111 12.52 2.41 -10.40
CA ARG A 111 12.52 0.93 -10.54
C ARG A 111 13.73 0.37 -11.29
N THR A 112 14.38 1.20 -12.10
CA THR A 112 15.58 0.83 -12.87
C THR A 112 16.86 0.85 -12.04
N ASP A 113 16.82 1.44 -10.83
CA ASP A 113 17.95 1.46 -9.91
C ASP A 113 17.86 0.26 -8.97
N LEU A 114 18.48 -0.85 -9.36
CA LEU A 114 18.40 -2.13 -8.65
C LEU A 114 19.29 -2.18 -7.39
N HIS A 115 20.13 -1.18 -7.14
CA HIS A 115 21.12 -1.19 -6.07
C HIS A 115 20.92 -0.07 -5.03
N ASP A 116 19.74 0.56 -5.03
CA ASP A 116 19.41 1.63 -4.09
C ASP A 116 19.00 1.14 -2.69
N GLY A 117 19.09 -0.16 -2.44
CA GLY A 117 18.88 -0.77 -1.13
C GLY A 117 17.43 -1.14 -0.79
N LEU A 118 16.46 -1.05 -1.72
CA LEU A 118 15.07 -1.49 -1.42
C LEU A 118 15.02 -2.96 -0.96
N ASP A 119 15.69 -3.85 -1.69
CA ASP A 119 15.68 -5.27 -1.38
C ASP A 119 16.34 -5.56 -0.02
N ASP A 120 17.40 -4.83 0.34
CA ASP A 120 18.03 -4.92 1.66
C ASP A 120 17.17 -4.34 2.78
N ALA A 121 16.33 -3.35 2.48
CA ALA A 121 15.35 -2.84 3.43
C ALA A 121 14.22 -3.86 3.65
N LEU A 122 13.73 -4.50 2.58
CA LEU A 122 12.72 -5.56 2.67
C LEU A 122 13.23 -6.80 3.42
N ARG A 123 14.53 -7.14 3.33
CA ARG A 123 15.15 -8.25 4.08
C ARG A 123 15.23 -8.03 5.59
N ARG A 124 15.16 -6.78 6.06
CA ARG A 124 15.27 -6.40 7.48
C ARG A 124 13.92 -6.30 8.20
N ARG A 125 12.83 -6.52 7.47
CA ARG A 125 11.47 -6.65 7.98
C ARG A 125 11.26 -8.10 8.36
#